data_AF-A0A951LIF1-F1
#
_entry.id   AF-A0A951LIF1-F1
#
_cell.length_a   1.000
_cell.length_b   1.000
_cell.length_c   1.000
_cell.angle_alpha   90.00
_cell.angle_beta   90.00
_cell.angle_gamma   90.00
#
_symmetry.space_group_name_H-M   'P 1'
#
loop_
_entity.id
_entity.type
_entity.pdbx_description
1 polymer ?
#
loop_
_entity_poly.entity_id
_entity_poly.type
_entity_poly.pdbx_seq_one_letter_code
_entity_poly.pdbx_strand_id
1 'polypeptide(L)'
;MLTREEYFEHRSQLQQQSEALTWLEQHYMDFLVSVVLDAAPTLHADFSRSRDLVPCWISYSPKQRGRAPVGDSQPWSEVGEK
;
A
#
# COMPACT_ATOMS: atom_id res chain seq x y z
N MET A 1 7.41 -3.22 28.15
CA MET A 1 7.88 -1.99 27.48
C MET A 1 9.38 -2.15 27.36
N LEU A 2 9.94 -2.15 26.13
CA LEU A 2 11.38 -2.29 25.94
C LEU A 2 12.09 -1.09 26.57
N THR A 3 13.14 -1.35 27.34
CA THR A 3 14.04 -0.32 27.82
C THR A 3 14.89 0.20 26.66
N ARG A 4 15.45 1.41 26.82
CA ARG A 4 16.32 2.03 25.81
C ARG A 4 17.51 1.13 25.47
N GLU A 5 18.11 0.51 26.49
CA GLU A 5 19.30 -0.33 26.35
C GLU A 5 19.00 -1.60 25.56
N GLU A 6 17.90 -2.29 25.88
CA GLU A 6 17.43 -3.47 25.15
C GLU A 6 17.15 -3.16 23.66
N TYR A 7 16.55 -2.00 23.35
CA TYR A 7 16.34 -1.58 21.96
C TYR A 7 17.66 -1.44 21.18
N PHE A 8 18.67 -0.79 21.77
CA PHE A 8 19.96 -0.59 21.09
C PHE A 8 20.73 -1.89 20.94
N GLU A 9 20.62 -2.80 21.90
CA GLU A 9 21.20 -4.13 21.81
C GLU A 9 20.59 -4.92 20.65
N HIS A 10 19.26 -5.03 20.60
CA HIS A 10 18.56 -5.71 19.50
C HIS A 10 18.84 -5.06 18.14
N ARG A 11 18.87 -3.73 18.07
CA ARG A 11 19.22 -3.03 16.84
C ARG A 11 20.64 -3.38 16.38
N SER A 12 21.61 -3.42 17.29
CA SER A 12 23.00 -3.77 16.96
C SER A 12 23.11 -5.21 16.45
N GLN A 13 22.42 -6.15 17.09
CA GLN A 13 22.34 -7.55 16.66
C GLN A 13 21.76 -7.66 15.24
N LEU A 14 20.64 -6.96 14.98
CA LEU A 14 20.00 -6.94 13.67
C LEU A 14 20.89 -6.28 12.59
N GLN A 15 21.66 -5.25 12.94
CA GLN A 15 22.62 -4.63 12.03
C GLN A 15 23.74 -5.59 11.60
N GLN A 16 24.17 -6.48 12.49
CA GLN A 16 25.14 -7.53 12.18
C GLN A 16 24.54 -8.66 11.34
N GLN A 17 23.21 -8.79 11.31
CA GLN A 17 22.46 -9.81 10.57
C GLN A 17 21.76 -9.23 9.33
N SER A 18 22.37 -8.26 8.66
CA SER A 18 21.78 -7.55 7.51
C SER A 18 21.37 -8.50 6.37
N GLU A 19 22.16 -9.53 6.07
CA GLU A 19 21.84 -10.51 5.03
C GLU A 19 20.55 -11.29 5.33
N ALA A 20 20.36 -11.68 6.59
CA ALA A 20 19.14 -12.37 7.02
C ALA A 20 17.91 -11.45 6.92
N LEU A 21 18.06 -10.16 7.22
CA LEU A 21 17.00 -9.16 7.03
C LEU A 21 16.66 -8.96 5.56
N THR A 22 17.66 -8.79 4.70
CA THR A 22 17.44 -8.66 3.26
C THR A 22 16.78 -9.90 2.68
N TRP A 23 17.20 -11.10 3.10
CA TRP A 23 16.53 -12.34 2.70
C TRP A 23 15.06 -12.36 3.15
N LEU A 24 14.78 -11.94 4.39
CA LEU A 24 13.43 -11.91 4.93
C LEU A 24 12.54 -10.93 4.15
N GLU A 25 13.05 -9.73 3.87
CA GLU A 25 12.39 -8.72 3.04
C GLU A 25 12.09 -9.27 1.66
N GLN A 26 13.07 -9.88 0.99
CA GLN A 26 12.88 -10.48 -0.33
C GLN A 26 11.84 -11.61 -0.29
N HIS A 27 11.93 -12.51 0.69
CA HIS A 27 11.02 -13.62 0.85
C HIS A 27 9.56 -13.17 0.98
N TYR A 28 9.30 -12.17 1.83
CA TYR A 28 7.95 -11.65 2.00
C TYR A 28 7.49 -10.80 0.81
N MET A 29 8.39 -10.09 0.14
CA MET A 29 8.05 -9.39 -1.11
C MET A 29 7.63 -10.38 -2.20
N ASP A 30 8.38 -11.48 -2.38
CA ASP A 30 8.03 -12.53 -3.35
C ASP A 30 6.71 -13.20 -2.99
N PHE A 31 6.47 -13.45 -1.70
CA PHE A 31 5.18 -13.92 -1.21
C PHE A 31 4.04 -12.96 -1.55
N LEU A 32 4.18 -11.66 -1.26
CA LEU A 32 3.17 -10.66 -1.58
C LEU A 32 2.91 -10.57 -3.08
N VAL A 33 3.95 -10.60 -3.91
CA VAL A 33 3.82 -10.62 -5.37
C VAL A 33 3.02 -11.85 -5.82
N SER A 34 3.31 -13.03 -5.27
CA SER A 34 2.57 -14.25 -5.62
C SER A 34 1.08 -14.16 -5.28
N VAL A 35 0.75 -13.62 -4.11
CA VAL A 35 -0.64 -13.42 -3.66
C VAL A 35 -1.37 -12.40 -4.54
N VAL A 36 -0.71 -11.28 -4.86
CA VAL A 36 -1.29 -10.23 -5.71
C VAL A 36 -1.51 -10.74 -7.13
N LEU A 37 -0.58 -11.53 -7.70
CA LEU A 37 -0.73 -12.09 -9.04
C LEU A 37 -1.89 -13.10 -9.11
N ASP A 38 -2.07 -13.94 -8.10
CA ASP A 38 -3.19 -14.87 -8.01
C ASP A 38 -4.54 -14.12 -7.92
N ALA A 39 -4.59 -13.05 -7.11
CA ALA A 39 -5.78 -12.23 -6.94
C ALA A 39 -6.00 -11.17 -8.04
N ALA A 40 -5.04 -10.97 -8.95
CA ALA A 40 -5.01 -9.84 -9.88
C ALA A 40 -6.29 -9.67 -10.73
N PRO A 41 -6.90 -10.74 -11.29
CA PRO A 41 -8.12 -10.59 -12.07
C PRO A 41 -9.28 -10.03 -11.25
N THR A 42 -9.43 -10.49 -10.00
CA THR A 42 -10.47 -10.04 -9.07
C THR A 42 -10.22 -8.60 -8.64
N LEU A 43 -8.99 -8.28 -8.24
CA LEU A 43 -8.59 -6.91 -7.88
C LEU A 43 -8.88 -5.93 -9.04
N HIS A 44 -8.56 -6.32 -10.27
CA HIS A 44 -8.83 -5.50 -11.43
C HIS A 44 -10.32 -5.29 -11.69
N ALA A 45 -11.13 -6.35 -11.55
CA ALA A 45 -12.58 -6.27 -11.72
C ALA A 45 -13.21 -5.35 -10.67
N ASP A 46 -12.86 -5.51 -9.39
CA ASP A 46 -13.40 -4.71 -8.29
C ASP A 46 -12.95 -3.24 -8.39
N PHE A 47 -11.67 -3.00 -8.67
CA PHE A 47 -11.16 -1.65 -8.90
C PHE A 47 -11.88 -0.97 -10.06
N SER A 48 -12.08 -1.69 -11.17
CA SER A 48 -12.74 -1.14 -12.37
C SER A 48 -14.22 -0.82 -12.14
N ARG A 49 -14.92 -1.63 -11.33
CA ARG A 49 -16.34 -1.47 -11.01
C ARG A 49 -16.67 -0.14 -10.34
N SER A 50 -15.73 0.47 -9.63
CA SER A 50 -15.91 1.80 -9.04
C SER A 50 -16.27 2.89 -10.08
N ARG A 51 -15.86 2.70 -11.35
CA ARG A 51 -16.24 3.59 -12.47
C ARG A 51 -17.73 3.51 -12.78
N ASP A 52 -18.30 2.32 -12.72
CA ASP A 52 -19.74 2.13 -12.94
C ASP A 52 -20.57 2.77 -11.83
N LEU A 53 -19.97 2.91 -10.64
CA LEU A 53 -20.57 3.56 -9.48
C LEU A 53 -20.36 5.07 -9.44
N VAL A 54 -19.66 5.68 -10.41
CA VAL A 54 -19.45 7.14 -10.48
C VAL A 54 -20.75 7.94 -10.27
N PRO A 55 -21.89 7.58 -10.89
CA PRO A 55 -23.15 8.31 -10.67
C PRO A 55 -23.60 8.36 -9.20
N CYS A 56 -23.18 7.39 -8.38
CA CYS A 56 -23.55 7.32 -6.97
C CYS A 56 -22.77 8.29 -6.08
N TRP A 57 -21.55 8.69 -6.46
CA TRP A 57 -20.67 9.48 -5.59
C TRP A 57 -20.11 10.75 -6.23
N ILE A 58 -20.34 10.99 -7.52
CA ILE A 58 -19.80 12.17 -8.22
C ILE A 58 -20.24 13.51 -7.60
N SER A 59 -21.47 13.58 -7.08
CA SER A 59 -21.99 14.77 -6.38
C SER A 59 -21.33 15.01 -5.01
N TYR A 60 -20.62 14.02 -4.50
CA TYR A 60 -19.91 14.04 -3.21
C TYR A 60 -18.44 13.63 -3.39
N SER A 61 -17.86 13.91 -4.55
CA SER A 61 -16.50 13.45 -4.86
C SER A 61 -15.48 14.04 -3.89
N PRO A 62 -14.40 13.30 -3.58
CA PRO A 62 -13.33 13.82 -2.76
C PRO A 62 -12.77 15.11 -3.36
N LYS A 63 -12.54 16.12 -2.52
CA LYS A 63 -12.01 17.41 -2.97
C LYS A 63 -10.61 17.22 -3.57
N GLN A 64 -10.36 17.87 -4.71
CA GLN A 64 -9.01 18.00 -5.27
C GLN A 64 -8.08 18.64 -4.24
N ARG A 65 -6.87 18.10 -4.09
CA ARG A 65 -5.84 18.62 -3.17
C ARG A 65 -4.47 18.65 -3.85
N GLY A 66 -3.53 19.42 -3.30
CA GLY A 66 -2.19 19.62 -3.84
C GLY A 66 -1.97 21.03 -4.39
N ARG A 67 -0.87 21.25 -5.11
CA ARG A 67 -0.52 22.55 -5.70
C ARG A 67 -1.13 22.66 -7.09
N ALA A 68 -2.04 23.62 -7.29
CA ALA A 68 -2.68 23.94 -8.56
C ALA A 68 -3.30 22.71 -9.29
N PRO A 69 -4.31 22.05 -8.70
CA PRO A 69 -4.99 20.93 -9.35
C PRO A 69 -5.70 21.40 -10.63
N VAL A 70 -5.59 20.60 -11.69
CA VAL A 70 -6.18 20.89 -13.01
C VAL A 70 -7.69 20.63 -13.04
N GLY A 71 -8.19 19.73 -12.18
CA GLY A 71 -9.62 19.42 -12.04
C GLY A 71 -10.13 18.28 -12.93
N ASP A 72 -9.28 17.74 -13.80
CA ASP A 72 -9.68 16.70 -14.78
C ASP A 72 -9.63 15.27 -14.23
N SER A 73 -9.00 15.06 -13.07
CA SER A 73 -8.91 13.76 -12.40
C SER A 73 -9.85 13.71 -11.19
N GLN A 74 -10.33 12.52 -10.83
CA GLN A 74 -10.95 12.28 -9.53
C GLN A 74 -9.89 11.72 -8.56
N PRO A 75 -9.97 11.96 -7.24
CA PRO A 75 -9.03 11.33 -6.31
C PRO A 75 -9.38 9.85 -6.14
N TRP A 76 -8.45 8.96 -6.46
CA TRP A 76 -8.65 7.50 -6.51
C TRP A 76 -8.02 6.73 -5.34
N SER A 77 -7.43 7.42 -4.36
CA SER A 77 -6.67 6.80 -3.27
C SER A 77 -7.49 5.76 -2.51
N GLU A 78 -8.73 6.11 -2.14
CA GLU A 78 -9.61 5.21 -1.37
C GLU A 78 -10.00 3.94 -2.14
N VAL A 79 -10.03 3.99 -3.47
CA VAL A 79 -10.34 2.80 -4.31
C VAL A 79 -9.14 1.86 -4.37
N GLY A 80 -7.91 2.38 -4.32
CA GLY A 80 -6.69 1.56 -4.29
C GLY A 80 -6.30 1.05 -2.91
N GLU A 81 -6.81 1.68 -1.84
CA GLU A 81 -6.59 1.25 -0.45
C GLU A 81 -7.50 0.09 0.00
N LYS A 82 -8.58 -0.17 -0.74
CA LYS A 82 -9.58 -1.20 -0.44
C LYS A 82 -9.37 -2.43 -1.30
#